data_AF-E0ZHD2-F1
#
_entry.id   AF-E0ZHD2-F1
#
_cell.length_a   1.000
_cell.length_b   1.000
_cell.length_c   1.000
_cell.angle_alpha   90.00
_cell.angle_beta   90.00
_cell.angle_gamma   90.00
#
_symmetry.space_group_name_H-M   'P 1'
#
loop_
_entity.id
_entity.type
_entity.pdbx_description
1 polymer ?
#
loop_
_entity_poly.entity_id
_entity_poly.type
_entity_poly.pdbx_seq_one_letter_code
_entity_poly.pdbx_strand_id
1 'polypeptide(L)'
;SDKFSSIARVDLQSLFSRRKIKEIVELNLSAVQNKSEMKSLDWQVEGEENIFIKHSKRNKIKDEEYIIELAPMEIRTFQLEFHD
;
A
#
# COMPACT_ATOMS: atom_id res chain seq x y z
N SER A 1 2.65 21.89 13.22
CA SER A 1 2.20 20.54 13.64
C SER A 1 2.28 19.53 12.49
N ASP A 2 2.35 19.99 11.24
CA ASP A 2 2.02 19.17 10.06
C ASP A 2 3.22 18.48 9.38
N LYS A 3 4.40 18.50 10.01
CA LYS A 3 5.62 17.95 9.40
C LYS A 3 5.52 16.43 9.13
N PHE A 4 4.79 15.71 9.98
CA PHE A 4 4.73 14.24 9.93
C PHE A 4 3.41 13.69 9.39
N SER A 5 2.37 14.52 9.28
CA SER A 5 1.10 14.18 8.61
C SER A 5 1.20 14.39 7.10
N SER A 6 2.26 13.86 6.49
CA SER A 6 2.53 13.94 5.05
C SER A 6 2.89 12.56 4.49
N ILE A 7 3.00 12.44 3.17
CA ILE A 7 3.36 11.18 2.53
C ILE A 7 4.77 10.78 2.95
N ALA A 8 4.89 9.58 3.53
CA ALA A 8 6.17 8.98 3.89
C ALA A 8 6.65 8.02 2.80
N ARG A 9 7.97 7.91 2.64
CA ARG A 9 8.61 6.94 1.75
C ARG A 9 9.42 5.95 2.56
N VAL A 10 9.21 4.66 2.29
CA VAL A 10 9.91 3.55 2.93
C VAL A 10 10.67 2.80 1.85
N ASP A 11 11.99 2.75 1.98
CA ASP A 11 12.87 1.91 1.15
C ASP A 11 13.01 0.55 1.84
N LEU A 12 12.40 -0.47 1.25
CA LEU A 12 12.46 -1.83 1.79
C LEU A 12 13.82 -2.49 1.64
N GLN A 13 14.61 -2.14 0.62
CA GLN A 13 15.92 -2.70 0.41
C GLN A 13 16.88 -2.24 1.52
N SER A 14 16.80 -0.96 1.89
CA SER A 14 17.51 -0.42 3.05
C SER A 14 17.02 -1.05 4.37
N LEU A 15 15.71 -1.25 4.52
CA LEU A 15 15.12 -1.86 5.73
C LEU A 15 15.59 -3.31 5.94
N PHE A 16 15.65 -4.10 4.87
CA PHE A 16 16.09 -5.50 4.89
C PHE A 16 17.52 -5.68 4.33
N SER A 17 18.44 -4.76 4.62
CA SER A 17 19.82 -4.74 4.08
C SER A 17 20.65 -6.03 4.20
N ARG A 18 20.26 -6.96 5.08
CA ARG A 18 20.94 -8.25 5.29
C ARG A 18 20.38 -9.40 4.45
N ARG A 19 19.27 -9.20 3.75
CA ARG A 19 18.60 -10.23 2.95
C ARG A 19 18.16 -9.65 1.63
N LYS A 20 18.33 -10.39 0.54
CA LYS A 20 17.85 -9.96 -0.77
C LYS A 20 16.39 -10.34 -0.92
N ILE A 21 15.52 -9.36 -1.12
CA ILE A 21 14.11 -9.59 -1.43
C ILE A 21 14.04 -10.26 -2.81
N LYS A 22 13.35 -11.40 -2.88
CA LYS A 22 13.06 -12.14 -4.11
C LYS A 22 11.71 -11.71 -4.69
N GLU A 23 10.70 -11.62 -3.84
CA GLU A 23 9.35 -11.27 -4.24
C GLU A 23 8.65 -10.44 -3.15
N ILE A 24 7.75 -9.56 -3.59
CA ILE A 24 6.87 -8.80 -2.72
C ILE A 24 5.44 -8.85 -3.27
N VAL A 25 4.49 -9.19 -2.39
CA VAL A 25 3.07 -9.23 -2.71
C VAL A 25 2.30 -8.38 -1.69
N GLU A 26 1.53 -7.40 -2.16
CA GLU A 26 0.64 -6.62 -1.29
C GLU A 26 -0.66 -7.40 -1.02
N LEU A 27 -1.02 -7.50 0.26
CA LEU A 27 -2.19 -8.22 0.75
C LEU A 27 -3.20 -7.26 1.41
N ASN A 28 -4.37 -7.80 1.74
CA ASN A 28 -5.34 -7.15 2.61
C ASN A 28 -4.79 -7.00 4.04
N LEU A 29 -5.49 -6.23 4.89
CA LEU A 29 -5.04 -5.93 6.24
C LEU A 29 -4.78 -7.19 7.09
N SER A 30 -5.56 -8.25 6.89
CA SER A 30 -5.45 -9.52 7.60
C SER A 30 -4.43 -10.50 7.00
N ALA A 31 -3.71 -10.12 5.93
CA ALA A 31 -2.76 -10.97 5.21
C ALA A 31 -3.35 -12.28 4.62
N VAL A 32 -4.63 -12.29 4.25
CA VAL A 32 -5.31 -13.48 3.71
C VAL A 32 -5.51 -13.41 2.20
N GLN A 33 -5.75 -12.22 1.66
CA GLN A 33 -6.12 -12.05 0.24
C GLN A 33 -5.16 -11.07 -0.45
N ASN A 34 -4.81 -11.36 -1.70
CA ASN A 34 -4.07 -10.44 -2.56
C ASN A 34 -4.83 -9.12 -2.71
N LYS A 35 -4.12 -8.00 -2.51
CA LYS A 35 -4.74 -6.68 -2.54
C LYS A 35 -5.33 -6.35 -3.92
N SER A 36 -4.69 -6.82 -4.99
CA SER A 36 -5.13 -6.67 -6.38
C SER A 36 -6.46 -7.37 -6.68
N GLU A 37 -6.82 -8.39 -5.90
CA GLU A 37 -8.05 -9.18 -6.06
C GLU A 37 -9.21 -8.63 -5.24
N MET A 38 -8.94 -7.69 -4.33
CA MET A 38 -9.98 -7.09 -3.50
C MET A 38 -10.91 -6.22 -4.35
N LYS A 39 -12.21 -6.48 -4.24
CA LYS A 39 -13.26 -5.66 -4.85
C LYS A 39 -13.99 -4.88 -3.75
N SER A 40 -14.10 -3.58 -3.95
CA SER A 40 -14.99 -2.73 -3.16
C SER A 40 -16.35 -2.62 -3.85
N LEU A 41 -17.41 -2.45 -3.07
CA LEU A 41 -18.70 -2.03 -3.60
C LEU A 41 -18.66 -0.51 -3.80
N ASP A 42 -19.21 -0.06 -4.92
CA ASP A 42 -19.37 1.36 -5.21
C ASP A 42 -20.71 1.82 -4.62
N TRP A 43 -20.64 2.74 -3.66
CA TRP A 43 -21.81 3.29 -2.99
C TRP A 43 -22.01 4.75 -3.39
N GLN A 44 -23.27 5.15 -3.59
CA GLN A 44 -23.65 6.55 -3.71
C GLN A 44 -23.98 7.07 -2.31
N VAL A 45 -23.20 8.02 -1.81
CA VAL A 45 -23.40 8.62 -0.49
C VAL A 45 -24.17 9.92 -0.64
N GLU A 46 -25.23 10.09 0.13
CA GLU A 46 -26.06 11.30 0.11
C GLU A 46 -25.26 12.52 0.61
N GLY A 47 -25.28 13.62 -0.14
CA GLY A 47 -24.52 14.84 0.18
C GLY A 47 -23.12 14.92 -0.47
N GLU A 48 -22.64 13.86 -1.12
CA GLU A 48 -21.47 13.92 -2.00
C GLU A 48 -21.91 14.12 -3.45
N GLU A 49 -21.76 15.33 -3.98
CA GLU A 49 -22.06 15.62 -5.38
C GLU A 49 -21.07 14.88 -6.29
N ASN A 50 -21.51 13.77 -6.89
CA ASN A 50 -20.87 13.06 -8.02
C ASN A 50 -19.48 12.47 -7.79
N ILE A 51 -18.99 12.41 -6.56
CA ILE A 51 -17.78 11.66 -6.24
C ILE A 51 -18.24 10.25 -5.87
N PHE A 52 -18.30 9.34 -6.85
CA PHE A 52 -18.16 7.94 -6.49
C PHE A 52 -16.92 7.87 -5.61
N ILE A 53 -17.07 7.47 -4.33
CA ILE A 53 -15.93 7.28 -3.43
C ILE A 53 -15.09 6.16 -4.02
N LYS A 54 -14.23 6.52 -4.98
CA LYS A 54 -13.14 5.69 -5.44
C LYS A 54 -12.23 5.60 -4.25
N HIS A 55 -12.44 4.53 -3.47
CA HIS A 55 -11.58 4.09 -2.39
C HIS A 55 -10.15 4.41 -2.81
N SER A 56 -9.48 5.28 -2.03
CA SER A 56 -8.17 5.86 -2.37
C SER A 56 -7.30 4.81 -3.02
N LYS A 57 -7.09 4.95 -4.34
CA LYS A 57 -6.26 4.00 -5.09
C LYS A 57 -4.85 4.15 -4.52
N ARG A 58 -4.39 3.13 -3.82
CA ARG A 58 -3.00 3.07 -3.33
C ARG A 58 -2.08 3.18 -4.52
N ASN A 59 -1.00 3.94 -4.38
CA ASN A 59 0.02 3.99 -5.40
C ASN A 59 0.67 2.60 -5.53
N LYS A 60 0.79 2.12 -6.78
CA LYS A 60 1.51 0.89 -7.10
C LYS A 60 2.94 1.02 -6.56
N ILE A 61 3.48 -0.08 -6.06
CA ILE A 61 4.92 -0.15 -5.75
C ILE A 61 5.66 0.21 -7.03
N LYS A 62 6.66 1.09 -6.94
CA LYS A 62 7.59 1.29 -8.04
C LYS A 62 8.49 0.06 -8.10
N ASP A 63 8.19 -0.83 -9.03
CA ASP A 63 8.75 -2.19 -9.13
C ASP A 63 10.30 -2.20 -9.20
N GLU A 64 10.92 -1.10 -9.64
CA GLU A 64 12.38 -1.01 -9.81
C GLU A 64 13.16 -0.68 -8.53
N GLU A 65 12.53 -0.07 -7.51
CA GLU A 65 13.24 0.47 -6.34
C GLU A 65 12.76 -0.08 -4.99
N TYR A 66 11.74 -0.95 -4.95
CA TYR A 66 11.11 -1.43 -3.70
C TYR A 66 10.71 -0.29 -2.72
N ILE A 67 10.41 0.90 -3.25
CA ILE A 67 9.97 2.06 -2.48
C ILE A 67 8.45 2.02 -2.33
N ILE A 68 8.01 2.12 -1.08
CA ILE A 68 6.59 2.21 -0.70
C ILE A 68 6.27 3.63 -0.25
N GLU A 69 5.19 4.18 -0.79
CA GLU A 69 4.58 5.41 -0.29
C GLU A 69 3.44 5.08 0.68
N LEU A 70 3.38 5.82 1.79
CA LEU A 70 2.34 5.73 2.81
C LEU A 70 1.71 7.11 3.03
N ALA A 71 0.41 7.22 2.80
CA ALA A 71 -0.37 8.39 3.17
C ALA A 71 -0.66 8.40 4.68
N PRO A 72 -1.05 9.57 5.26
CA PRO A 72 -1.47 9.64 6.66
C PRO A 72 -2.54 8.60 6.99
N MET A 73 -2.36 7.88 8.11
CA MET A 73 -3.25 6.81 8.58
C MET A 73 -3.39 5.60 7.64
N GLU A 74 -2.51 5.45 6.64
CA GLU A 74 -2.52 4.30 5.76
C GLU A 74 -1.76 3.11 6.36
N ILE A 75 -2.37 1.92 6.28
CA ILE A 75 -1.71 0.65 6.64
C ILE A 75 -1.64 -0.23 5.39
N ARG A 76 -0.43 -0.62 4.99
CA ARG A 76 -0.18 -1.54 3.88
C ARG A 76 0.45 -2.83 4.42
N THR A 77 -0.07 -3.96 3.98
CA THR A 77 0.35 -5.29 4.41
C THR A 77 1.04 -5.98 3.25
N PHE A 78 2.23 -6.53 3.50
CA PHE A 78 3.03 -7.18 2.46
C PHE A 78 3.52 -8.54 2.93
N GLN A 79 3.50 -9.51 2.03
CA GLN A 79 4.23 -10.75 2.14
C GLN A 79 5.53 -10.62 1.35
N LEU A 80 6.65 -10.96 1.98
CA LEU A 80 7.98 -10.92 1.37
C LEU A 80 8.56 -12.33 1.30
N GLU A 81 9.13 -12.67 0.15
CA GLU A 81 10.02 -13.83 -0.01
C GLU A 81 11.46 -13.32 -0.15
N PHE A 82 12.40 -13.98 0.51
CA PHE A 82 13.82 -13.66 0.41
C PHE A 82 14.53 -14.78 -0.35
N HIS A 83 15.65 -14.44 -1.00
CA HIS A 83 16.59 -15.45 -1.43
C HIS A 83 17.23 -16.13 -0.22
N ASP A 84 17.53 -17.43 -0.35
CA ASP A 84 18.30 -18.22 0.63
C ASP A 84 19.73 -17.69 0.81
#